data_AF-A0A6P0LR52-F1
#
_entry.id   AF-A0A6P0LR52-F1
#
_cell.length_a   1.000
_cell.length_b   1.000
_cell.length_c   1.000
_cell.angle_alpha   90.00
_cell.angle_beta   90.00
_cell.angle_gamma   90.00
#
_symmetry.space_group_name_H-M   'P 1'
#
loop_
_entity.id
_entity.type
_entity.pdbx_description
1 polymer ?
#
loop_
_entity_poly.entity_id
_entity_poly.type
_entity_poly.pdbx_seq_one_letter_code
_entity_poly.pdbx_strand_id
1 'polypeptide(L)'
;DAARSWGGSAVLGVPPMSNCRGFPHSLLHQDGSREQGTNILSIDLGLLNNETTNIDDKNVIQFIRFPNWSSIAAARFAHDHPEVIRQYWQNLSRLIEQDLPDFKDNFRSCTGNYPFQVPKTDNTINPNNNEGENFNGVMFSSRWLADDMGLTQSRDVLRRLVETAHKQTGFSNWSPGDWWVIVLADGDGMGNYVSGAKLKEYKHYILTDQLDQSSQQVKGFEELLETKKRMGPATHVGLNRALLDFSNRLVPYITEKRFCGKVVYSGGDDVMAVLPLEDLPEFLRSLRAAWCGAEDPQQEFHPKGGYWYPNQQLEGLPDRAHFTMGEGATMSMGIVIAHKSLPLPTVLDNLWTAEKDRAKKLHGATSGMEGTGNREQGTGNRQ
;
A
#
# COMPACT_ATOMS: atom_id res chain seq x y z
N ASP A 1 -17.38 -3.35 6.87
CA ASP A 1 -17.85 -4.44 5.99
C ASP A 1 -16.83 -4.92 4.97
N ALA A 2 -16.17 -4.05 4.19
CA ALA A 2 -15.13 -4.46 3.24
C ALA A 2 -14.05 -5.36 3.89
N ALA A 3 -13.52 -4.95 5.04
CA ALA A 3 -12.51 -5.72 5.77
C ALA A 3 -13.05 -7.02 6.42
N ARG A 4 -14.37 -7.13 6.66
CA ARG A 4 -15.02 -8.34 7.21
C ARG A 4 -15.31 -9.40 6.15
N SER A 5 -15.27 -9.04 4.86
CA SER A 5 -15.55 -9.97 3.74
C SER A 5 -14.46 -11.03 3.53
N TRP A 6 -13.34 -10.93 4.24
CA TRP A 6 -12.13 -11.71 3.99
C TRP A 6 -12.09 -13.10 4.63
N GLY A 7 -12.99 -13.44 5.56
CA GLY A 7 -12.88 -14.68 6.35
C GLY A 7 -11.68 -14.69 7.32
N GLY A 8 -10.67 -13.84 7.08
CA GLY A 8 -9.68 -13.37 8.05
C GLY A 8 -10.21 -12.24 8.92
N SER A 9 -9.38 -11.80 9.86
CA SER A 9 -9.73 -10.74 10.80
C SER A 9 -9.10 -9.42 10.41
N ALA A 10 -9.87 -8.33 10.51
CA ALA A 10 -9.39 -7.00 10.22
C ALA A 10 -9.68 -6.06 11.38
N VAL A 11 -8.67 -5.29 11.78
CA VAL A 11 -8.75 -4.48 12.99
C VAL A 11 -8.31 -3.06 12.66
N LEU A 12 -9.19 -2.12 13.00
CA LEU A 12 -8.94 -0.71 12.86
C LEU A 12 -8.22 -0.19 14.11
N GLY A 13 -6.99 0.29 13.95
CA GLY A 13 -6.30 1.10 14.94
C GLY A 13 -6.54 2.58 14.65
N VAL A 14 -7.06 3.32 15.63
CA VAL A 14 -7.05 4.79 15.62
C VAL A 14 -6.12 5.23 16.75
N PRO A 15 -4.98 5.88 16.46
CA PRO A 15 -4.08 6.37 17.50
C PRO A 15 -4.79 7.40 18.39
N PRO A 16 -4.57 7.41 19.72
CA PRO A 16 -5.11 8.47 20.57
C PRO A 16 -4.53 9.84 20.17
N MET A 17 -5.39 10.83 19.92
CA MET A 17 -4.99 12.22 19.69
C MET A 17 -4.62 12.88 21.04
N SER A 18 -3.40 12.67 21.54
CA SER A 18 -2.89 13.42 22.69
C SER A 18 -1.53 14.03 22.38
N ASN A 19 -1.51 15.36 22.18
CA ASN A 19 -0.36 16.27 22.19
C ASN A 19 1.01 15.66 21.79
N CYS A 20 1.13 15.19 20.55
CA CYS A 20 2.44 14.81 19.99
C CYS A 20 3.13 16.06 19.40
N ARG A 21 4.16 16.57 20.08
CA ARG A 21 5.12 17.50 19.47
C ARG A 21 5.98 16.72 18.47
N GLY A 22 5.63 16.80 17.18
CA GLY A 22 6.40 16.17 16.10
C GLY A 22 7.82 16.76 15.95
N PHE A 23 8.76 15.88 15.61
CA PHE A 23 10.14 16.22 15.25
C PHE A 23 10.21 16.97 13.91
N PRO A 24 11.19 17.88 13.71
CA PRO A 24 11.41 18.55 12.44
C PRO A 24 11.83 17.55 11.35
N HIS A 25 11.26 17.75 10.15
CA HIS A 25 11.48 16.92 8.95
C HIS A 25 12.92 16.98 8.41
N SER A 26 13.76 17.88 8.93
CA SER A 26 15.17 18.01 8.54
C SER A 26 16.03 16.77 8.82
N LEU A 27 15.56 15.82 9.62
CA LEU A 27 16.30 14.59 9.98
C LEU A 27 15.97 13.35 9.11
N LEU A 28 15.11 13.49 8.09
CA LEU A 28 15.04 12.53 6.98
C LEU A 28 16.04 12.87 5.87
N HIS A 29 16.74 14.01 5.99
CA HIS A 29 17.97 14.26 5.26
C HIS A 29 19.11 13.61 6.02
N GLN A 30 19.77 12.61 5.40
CA GLN A 30 21.05 12.14 5.88
C GLN A 30 22.03 13.31 5.92
N ASP A 31 22.25 13.86 7.11
CA ASP A 31 23.37 14.74 7.35
C ASP A 31 24.65 13.92 7.30
N GLY A 32 25.40 14.10 6.21
CA GLY A 32 26.83 13.89 6.18
C GLY A 32 27.52 14.90 7.09
N SER A 33 27.48 14.64 8.40
CA SER A 33 28.17 15.44 9.41
C SER A 33 29.17 14.55 10.15
N ARG A 34 30.46 14.86 9.97
CA ARG A 34 31.61 14.24 10.65
C ARG A 34 31.41 14.24 12.17
N GLU A 35 31.30 13.06 12.77
CA GLU A 35 31.65 12.86 14.17
C GLU A 35 32.95 12.05 14.28
N GLN A 36 33.95 12.66 14.91
CA GLN A 36 35.19 12.01 15.29
C GLN A 36 34.94 11.05 16.45
N GLY A 37 35.26 9.77 16.23
CA GLY A 37 35.62 8.84 17.30
C GLY A 37 34.49 7.99 17.84
N THR A 38 34.27 6.82 17.24
CA THR A 38 34.30 5.52 17.93
C THR A 38 34.18 4.39 16.90
N ASN A 39 35.04 3.38 17.02
CA ASN A 39 35.21 2.30 16.06
C ASN A 39 33.93 1.47 15.88
N ILE A 40 33.28 1.60 14.72
CA ILE A 40 32.35 0.60 14.19
C ILE A 40 32.97 0.11 12.87
N LEU A 41 33.28 -1.18 12.81
CA LEU A 41 33.79 -1.86 11.62
C LEU A 41 32.72 -1.84 10.52
N SER A 42 32.78 -0.85 9.62
CA SER A 42 32.07 -0.87 8.35
C SER A 42 32.90 -1.67 7.33
N ILE A 43 32.31 -2.71 6.75
CA ILE A 43 32.89 -3.42 5.61
C ILE A 43 32.77 -2.50 4.39
N ASP A 44 33.93 -2.08 3.90
CA ASP A 44 34.11 -1.19 2.75
C ASP A 44 33.82 -1.97 1.45
N LEU A 45 32.63 -1.80 0.89
CA LEU A 45 32.32 -2.25 -0.47
C LEU A 45 32.98 -1.27 -1.43
N GLY A 46 34.24 -1.56 -1.76
CA GLY A 46 35.07 -0.76 -2.66
C GLY A 46 34.37 -0.51 -4.01
N LEU A 47 33.82 0.69 -4.15
CA LEU A 47 33.53 1.32 -5.43
C LEU A 47 34.51 2.49 -5.58
N LEU A 48 35.38 2.35 -6.56
CA LEU A 48 36.44 3.29 -6.93
C LEU A 48 35.85 4.68 -7.17
N ASN A 49 36.42 5.67 -6.49
CA ASN A 49 36.22 7.09 -6.76
C ASN A 49 36.75 7.48 -8.16
N ASN A 50 36.14 8.54 -8.70
CA ASN A 50 36.61 9.45 -9.75
C ASN A 50 36.16 9.17 -11.18
N GLU A 51 34.87 9.36 -11.45
CA GLU A 51 34.43 10.25 -12.53
C GLU A 51 33.26 11.08 -12.01
N THR A 52 33.50 12.38 -11.76
CA THR A 52 32.45 13.38 -11.52
C THR A 52 31.64 13.55 -12.79
N THR A 53 30.73 12.61 -13.03
CA THR A 53 29.56 12.87 -13.85
C THR A 53 28.76 13.91 -13.09
N ASN A 54 28.60 15.09 -13.69
CA ASN A 54 27.74 16.16 -13.21
C ASN A 54 26.29 15.68 -13.41
N ILE A 55 25.89 14.67 -12.63
CA ILE A 55 24.51 14.23 -12.56
C ILE A 55 23.80 15.34 -11.82
N ASP A 56 22.90 16.02 -12.52
CA ASP A 56 22.09 17.09 -11.97
C ASP A 56 21.35 16.57 -10.72
N ASP A 57 21.86 16.89 -9.52
CA ASP A 57 21.39 16.35 -8.24
C ASP A 57 19.87 16.54 -8.07
N LYS A 58 19.28 17.55 -8.73
CA LYS A 58 17.84 17.79 -8.77
C LYS A 58 17.06 16.64 -9.42
N ASN A 59 17.59 16.03 -10.47
CA ASN A 59 16.96 14.91 -11.15
C ASN A 59 16.98 13.65 -10.26
N VAL A 60 18.11 13.36 -9.61
CA VAL A 60 18.23 12.17 -8.73
C VAL A 60 17.28 12.27 -7.53
N ILE A 61 17.16 13.45 -6.94
CA ILE A 61 16.30 13.70 -5.78
C ILE A 61 14.80 13.61 -6.14
N GLN A 62 14.40 13.86 -7.39
CA GLN A 62 13.02 13.63 -7.84
C GLN A 62 12.68 12.14 -7.98
N PHE A 63 13.65 11.29 -8.37
CA PHE A 63 13.42 9.86 -8.60
C PHE A 63 13.50 8.98 -7.33
N ILE A 64 14.16 9.46 -6.27
CA ILE A 64 14.40 8.68 -5.03
C ILE A 64 13.75 9.37 -3.83
N ARG A 65 12.44 9.60 -3.87
CA ARG A 65 11.72 10.04 -2.68
C ARG A 65 10.46 9.20 -2.46
N PHE A 66 10.14 9.06 -1.18
CA PHE A 66 8.89 8.49 -0.73
C PHE A 66 7.89 9.62 -0.44
N PRO A 67 6.61 9.47 -0.83
CA PRO A 67 5.61 10.51 -0.66
C PRO A 67 5.48 10.91 0.81
N ASN A 68 5.41 12.21 1.07
CA ASN A 68 5.11 12.71 2.40
C ASN A 68 3.62 12.45 2.75
N TRP A 69 3.29 12.46 4.04
CA TRP A 69 1.93 12.16 4.52
C TRP A 69 0.88 13.15 4.02
N SER A 70 1.26 14.41 3.79
CA SER A 70 0.34 15.40 3.22
C SER A 70 0.03 15.10 1.76
N SER A 71 1.03 14.64 0.99
CA SER A 71 0.83 14.17 -0.38
C SER A 71 -0.06 12.93 -0.43
N ILE A 72 0.21 11.90 0.38
CA ILE A 72 -0.65 10.69 0.41
C ILE A 72 -2.10 11.06 0.77
N ALA A 73 -2.31 11.83 1.83
CA ALA A 73 -3.65 12.18 2.29
C ALA A 73 -4.46 12.99 1.24
N ALA A 74 -3.78 13.81 0.43
CA ALA A 74 -4.39 14.63 -0.61
C ALA A 74 -4.37 13.99 -2.00
N ALA A 75 -3.82 12.78 -2.18
CA ALA A 75 -3.52 12.22 -3.49
C ALA A 75 -4.77 11.95 -4.35
N ARG A 76 -5.83 11.40 -3.75
CA ARG A 76 -7.11 11.16 -4.43
C ARG A 76 -7.75 12.48 -4.87
N PHE A 77 -7.82 13.45 -3.97
CA PHE A 77 -8.35 14.78 -4.27
C PHE A 77 -7.59 15.45 -5.44
N ALA A 78 -6.26 15.38 -5.41
CA ALA A 78 -5.42 15.97 -6.45
C ALA A 78 -5.56 15.26 -7.81
N HIS A 79 -5.79 13.94 -7.81
CA HIS A 79 -6.10 13.17 -9.00
C HIS A 79 -7.46 13.56 -9.60
N ASP A 80 -8.48 13.72 -8.77
CA ASP A 80 -9.84 13.99 -9.24
C ASP A 80 -10.02 15.45 -9.71
N HIS A 81 -9.18 16.37 -9.22
CA HIS A 81 -9.30 17.82 -9.47
C HIS A 81 -7.98 18.50 -9.84
N PRO A 82 -7.25 18.08 -10.90
CA PRO A 82 -5.92 18.61 -11.23
C PRO A 82 -5.94 20.11 -11.57
N GLU A 83 -7.01 20.62 -12.21
CA GLU A 83 -7.13 22.06 -12.50
C GLU A 83 -7.28 22.91 -11.24
N VAL A 84 -7.99 22.38 -10.24
CA VAL A 84 -8.17 23.05 -8.96
C VAL A 84 -6.84 23.13 -8.22
N ILE A 85 -6.00 22.09 -8.34
CA ILE A 85 -4.63 22.08 -7.79
C ILE A 85 -3.78 23.19 -8.43
N ARG A 86 -3.81 23.30 -9.77
CA ARG A 86 -3.10 24.36 -10.50
C ARG A 86 -3.53 25.76 -10.06
N GLN A 87 -4.84 26.00 -10.01
CA GLN A 87 -5.40 27.29 -9.58
C GLN A 87 -5.03 27.62 -8.13
N TYR A 88 -5.09 26.62 -7.25
CA TYR A 88 -4.68 26.77 -5.85
C TYR A 88 -3.22 27.18 -5.73
N TRP A 89 -2.33 26.48 -6.42
CA TRP A 89 -0.90 26.77 -6.37
C TRP A 89 -0.59 28.17 -6.92
N GLN A 90 -1.19 28.56 -8.04
CA GLN A 90 -1.03 29.90 -8.62
C GLN A 90 -1.50 31.00 -7.66
N ASN A 91 -2.66 30.79 -7.02
CA ASN A 91 -3.19 31.75 -6.06
C ASN A 91 -2.31 31.86 -4.82
N LEU A 92 -1.86 30.73 -4.27
CA LEU A 92 -0.96 30.70 -3.12
C LEU A 92 0.40 31.34 -3.45
N SER A 93 0.96 31.09 -4.64
CA SER A 93 2.19 31.74 -5.11
C SER A 93 2.03 33.26 -5.14
N ARG A 94 0.91 33.77 -5.68
CA ARG A 94 0.61 35.20 -5.72
C ARG A 94 0.50 35.80 -4.32
N LEU A 95 -0.14 35.10 -3.39
CA LEU A 95 -0.27 35.56 -2.00
C LEU A 95 1.09 35.57 -1.28
N ILE A 96 1.93 34.56 -1.51
CA ILE A 96 3.29 34.50 -0.95
C ILE A 96 4.17 35.61 -1.53
N GLU A 97 4.08 35.89 -2.83
CA GLU A 97 4.81 37.00 -3.46
C GLU A 97 4.42 38.37 -2.88
N GLN A 98 3.16 38.53 -2.44
CA GLN A 98 2.66 39.77 -1.84
C GLN A 98 3.11 39.94 -0.38
N ASP A 99 2.95 38.90 0.45
CA ASP A 99 3.12 39.00 1.91
C ASP A 99 4.48 38.48 2.40
N LEU A 100 5.17 37.65 1.62
CA LEU A 100 6.46 37.02 1.93
C LEU A 100 7.39 37.02 0.69
N PRO A 101 7.71 38.19 0.10
CA PRO A 101 8.43 38.27 -1.17
C PRO A 101 9.81 37.60 -1.14
N ASP A 102 10.51 37.66 0.00
CA ASP A 102 11.83 37.04 0.19
C ASP A 102 11.79 35.51 0.14
N PHE A 103 10.62 34.89 0.32
CA PHE A 103 10.44 33.44 0.36
C PHE A 103 9.76 32.86 -0.89
N LYS A 104 9.48 33.68 -1.91
CA LYS A 104 8.80 33.23 -3.15
C LYS A 104 9.57 32.11 -3.87
N ASP A 105 10.90 32.23 -3.93
CA ASP A 105 11.74 31.26 -4.65
C ASP A 105 11.85 29.96 -3.86
N ASN A 106 11.88 30.04 -2.52
CA ASN A 106 11.79 28.87 -1.64
C ASN A 106 10.46 28.14 -1.84
N PHE A 107 9.33 28.86 -1.86
CA PHE A 107 8.01 28.29 -2.11
C PHE A 107 7.95 27.54 -3.44
N ARG A 108 8.39 28.19 -4.54
CA ARG A 108 8.39 27.57 -5.86
C ARG A 108 9.30 26.35 -5.91
N SER A 109 10.47 26.44 -5.29
CA SER A 109 11.41 25.33 -5.19
C SER A 109 10.80 24.13 -4.47
N CYS A 110 10.15 24.33 -3.30
CA CYS A 110 9.64 23.22 -2.49
C CYS A 110 8.27 22.67 -2.95
N THR A 111 7.47 23.43 -3.71
CA THR A 111 6.11 23.01 -4.10
C THR A 111 5.85 22.87 -5.59
N GLY A 112 6.56 23.59 -6.47
CA GLY A 112 6.31 23.62 -7.93
C GLY A 112 7.21 22.70 -8.76
N ASN A 113 8.21 22.08 -8.12
CA ASN A 113 9.18 21.20 -8.80
C ASN A 113 9.13 19.76 -8.30
N TYR A 114 8.32 19.46 -7.29
CA TYR A 114 8.29 18.14 -6.67
C TYR A 114 6.88 17.55 -6.76
N PRO A 115 6.73 16.35 -7.35
CA PRO A 115 5.44 15.69 -7.49
C PRO A 115 4.90 15.18 -6.13
N PHE A 116 3.66 14.66 -6.13
CA PHE A 116 3.09 13.98 -4.97
C PHE A 116 3.86 12.70 -4.62
N GLN A 117 4.54 12.11 -5.60
CA GLN A 117 5.18 10.79 -5.56
C GLN A 117 4.15 9.67 -5.38
N VAL A 118 2.98 9.88 -5.97
CA VAL A 118 1.89 8.94 -6.11
C VAL A 118 1.66 8.77 -7.60
N PRO A 119 2.12 7.66 -8.22
CA PRO A 119 2.23 7.56 -9.68
C PRO A 119 0.94 7.89 -10.43
N LYS A 120 -0.21 7.38 -9.96
CA LYS A 120 -1.52 7.67 -10.56
C LYS A 120 -1.86 9.17 -10.55
N THR A 121 -1.63 9.83 -9.42
CA THR A 121 -1.92 11.26 -9.24
C THR A 121 -0.96 12.10 -10.06
N ASP A 122 0.33 11.78 -10.04
CA ASP A 122 1.35 12.54 -10.77
C ASP A 122 1.15 12.46 -12.29
N ASN A 123 0.85 11.26 -12.81
CA ASN A 123 0.52 11.07 -14.23
C ASN A 123 -0.73 11.85 -14.66
N THR A 124 -1.65 12.13 -13.74
CA THR A 124 -2.88 12.89 -14.02
C THR A 124 -2.62 14.40 -14.00
N ILE A 125 -1.77 14.86 -13.07
CA ILE A 125 -1.41 16.28 -12.94
C ILE A 125 -0.49 16.73 -14.07
N ASN A 126 0.56 15.95 -14.35
CA ASN A 126 1.61 16.28 -15.30
C ASN A 126 1.92 15.08 -16.22
N PRO A 127 1.01 14.74 -17.16
CA PRO A 127 1.14 13.55 -18.02
C PRO A 127 2.36 13.61 -18.95
N ASN A 128 2.81 14.81 -19.32
CA ASN A 128 3.93 15.01 -20.23
C ASN A 128 5.27 15.21 -19.50
N ASN A 129 5.26 15.18 -18.17
CA ASN A 129 6.42 15.46 -17.32
C ASN A 129 7.10 16.81 -17.67
N ASN A 130 6.30 17.85 -17.91
CA ASN A 130 6.78 19.20 -18.18
C ASN A 130 7.38 19.83 -16.91
N GLU A 131 8.43 20.61 -17.05
CA GLU A 131 9.01 21.36 -15.94
C GLU A 131 8.04 22.41 -15.39
N GLY A 132 7.97 22.56 -14.06
CA GLY A 132 7.13 23.55 -13.39
C GLY A 132 5.63 23.20 -13.30
N GLU A 133 5.23 22.02 -13.78
CA GLU A 133 3.84 21.53 -13.71
C GLU A 133 3.65 20.47 -12.61
N ASN A 134 4.67 20.25 -11.77
CA ASN A 134 4.63 19.32 -10.65
C ASN A 134 4.19 20.02 -9.36
N PHE A 135 3.31 19.39 -8.60
CA PHE A 135 2.86 19.89 -7.31
C PHE A 135 2.97 18.79 -6.24
N ASN A 136 2.96 19.18 -4.96
CA ASN A 136 2.91 18.23 -3.86
C ASN A 136 1.95 18.68 -2.76
N GLY A 137 1.59 17.75 -1.87
CA GLY A 137 0.62 18.01 -0.80
C GLY A 137 1.11 18.90 0.35
N VAL A 138 2.40 19.28 0.40
CA VAL A 138 2.93 20.15 1.46
C VAL A 138 2.25 21.53 1.41
N MET A 139 1.89 22.00 0.21
CA MET A 139 1.24 23.31 0.01
C MET A 139 -0.13 23.46 0.69
N PHE A 140 -0.75 22.35 1.13
CA PHE A 140 -2.01 22.38 1.89
C PHE A 140 -1.79 22.52 3.40
N SER A 141 -0.56 22.33 3.90
CA SER A 141 -0.25 22.40 5.32
C SER A 141 0.63 23.61 5.60
N SER A 142 0.07 24.64 6.24
CA SER A 142 0.86 25.80 6.69
C SER A 142 2.02 25.43 7.61
N ARG A 143 1.88 24.37 8.41
CA ARG A 143 2.96 23.88 9.28
C ARG A 143 4.11 23.29 8.47
N TRP A 144 3.81 22.34 7.58
CA TRP A 144 4.85 21.65 6.82
C TRP A 144 5.48 22.56 5.77
N LEU A 145 4.66 23.41 5.14
CA LEU A 145 5.15 24.42 4.21
C LEU A 145 6.08 25.42 4.89
N ALA A 146 5.78 25.84 6.13
CA ALA A 146 6.68 26.71 6.88
C ALA A 146 8.03 26.02 7.14
N ASP A 147 8.02 24.75 7.52
CA ASP A 147 9.24 23.99 7.80
C ASP A 147 10.09 23.83 6.51
N ASP A 148 9.47 23.47 5.38
CA ASP A 148 10.17 23.32 4.09
C ASP A 148 10.69 24.66 3.54
N MET A 149 10.00 25.77 3.83
CA MET A 149 10.45 27.12 3.43
C MET A 149 11.51 27.71 4.38
N GLY A 150 11.79 27.07 5.52
CA GLY A 150 12.71 27.58 6.55
C GLY A 150 12.12 28.71 7.43
N LEU A 151 10.79 28.81 7.50
CA LEU A 151 10.06 29.86 8.21
C LEU A 151 9.78 29.46 9.68
N THR A 152 10.60 29.96 10.62
CA THR A 152 10.40 29.73 12.06
C THR A 152 9.54 30.79 12.76
N GLN A 153 9.61 32.06 12.33
CA GLN A 153 8.94 33.18 13.03
C GLN A 153 7.61 33.64 12.39
N SER A 154 7.32 33.27 11.13
CA SER A 154 6.16 33.79 10.37
C SER A 154 5.07 32.75 10.09
N ARG A 155 4.94 31.72 10.93
CA ARG A 155 3.96 30.63 10.74
C ARG A 155 2.51 31.13 10.71
N ASP A 156 2.18 32.16 11.48
CA ASP A 156 0.83 32.73 11.50
C ASP A 156 0.47 33.45 10.19
N VAL A 157 1.45 34.09 9.54
CA VAL A 157 1.26 34.69 8.21
C VAL A 157 0.93 33.58 7.22
N LEU A 158 1.75 32.53 7.16
CA LEU A 158 1.55 31.43 6.23
C LEU A 158 0.24 30.69 6.44
N ARG A 159 -0.18 30.52 7.71
CA ARG A 159 -1.51 29.97 8.03
C ARG A 159 -2.63 30.81 7.42
N ARG A 160 -2.59 32.15 7.58
CA ARG A 160 -3.58 33.05 6.97
C ARG A 160 -3.56 32.99 5.44
N LEU A 161 -2.38 32.88 4.83
CA LEU A 161 -2.25 32.77 3.36
C LEU A 161 -2.86 31.47 2.85
N VAL A 162 -2.54 30.33 3.47
CA VAL A 162 -3.10 29.02 3.13
C VAL A 162 -4.63 29.03 3.29
N GLU A 163 -5.15 29.54 4.40
CA GLU A 163 -6.60 29.66 4.63
C GLU A 163 -7.28 30.57 3.60
N THR A 164 -6.62 31.66 3.21
CA THR A 164 -7.12 32.59 2.18
C THR A 164 -7.14 31.92 0.81
N ALA A 165 -6.09 31.18 0.46
CA ALA A 165 -6.02 30.41 -0.77
C ALA A 165 -7.17 29.38 -0.83
N HIS A 166 -7.39 28.61 0.24
CA HIS A 166 -8.49 27.64 0.34
C HIS A 166 -9.87 28.28 0.11
N LYS A 167 -10.12 29.45 0.71
CA LYS A 167 -11.38 30.18 0.55
C LYS A 167 -11.57 30.68 -0.88
N GLN A 168 -10.52 31.23 -1.49
CA GLN A 168 -10.57 31.82 -2.83
C GLN A 168 -10.68 30.76 -3.93
N THR A 169 -10.15 29.56 -3.72
CA THR A 169 -10.22 28.45 -4.69
C THR A 169 -11.45 27.56 -4.52
N GLY A 170 -12.34 27.88 -3.57
CA GLY A 170 -13.61 27.17 -3.40
C GLY A 170 -13.50 25.79 -2.74
N PHE A 171 -12.48 25.54 -1.92
CA PHE A 171 -12.30 24.26 -1.20
C PHE A 171 -13.36 24.01 -0.11
N SER A 172 -14.35 24.91 0.06
CA SER A 172 -15.33 24.87 1.15
C SER A 172 -16.17 23.59 1.20
N ASN A 173 -16.34 22.90 0.08
CA ASN A 173 -17.06 21.61 0.01
C ASN A 173 -16.15 20.41 -0.30
N TRP A 174 -14.90 20.65 -0.71
CA TRP A 174 -13.98 19.64 -1.26
C TRP A 174 -12.54 19.98 -0.87
N SER A 175 -12.22 19.91 0.42
CA SER A 175 -10.85 20.14 0.89
C SER A 175 -10.02 18.86 0.74
N PRO A 176 -8.70 18.96 0.44
CA PRO A 176 -7.80 17.83 0.55
C PRO A 176 -7.91 17.16 1.92
N GLY A 177 -7.86 15.82 1.94
CA GLY A 177 -7.90 15.05 3.17
C GLY A 177 -6.67 15.30 4.05
N ASP A 178 -6.88 15.28 5.37
CA ASP A 178 -5.79 15.30 6.36
C ASP A 178 -5.43 13.89 6.87
N TRP A 179 -6.21 12.89 6.46
CA TRP A 179 -6.12 11.53 6.92
C TRP A 179 -5.58 10.63 5.81
N TRP A 180 -4.65 9.77 6.19
CA TRP A 180 -4.09 8.74 5.33
C TRP A 180 -4.20 7.39 6.03
N VAL A 181 -4.02 6.34 5.27
CA VAL A 181 -4.15 4.96 5.77
C VAL A 181 -2.87 4.21 5.48
N ILE A 182 -2.46 3.38 6.43
CA ILE A 182 -1.50 2.31 6.21
C ILE A 182 -2.18 0.96 6.40
N VAL A 183 -1.94 0.07 5.45
CA VAL A 183 -2.45 -1.30 5.44
C VAL A 183 -1.26 -2.24 5.50
N LEU A 184 -1.28 -3.15 6.46
CA LEU A 184 -0.39 -4.29 6.56
C LEU A 184 -1.21 -5.56 6.41
N ALA A 185 -0.86 -6.42 5.47
CA ALA A 185 -1.55 -7.67 5.19
C ALA A 185 -0.57 -8.83 5.14
N ASP A 186 -0.99 -9.99 5.63
CA ASP A 186 -0.19 -11.22 5.76
C ASP A 186 -1.08 -12.43 5.41
N GLY A 187 -0.57 -13.35 4.58
CA GLY A 187 -1.30 -14.51 4.09
C GLY A 187 -1.49 -15.59 5.17
N ASP A 188 -2.73 -15.99 5.42
CA ASP A 188 -2.98 -16.91 6.52
C ASP A 188 -2.49 -18.33 6.20
N GLY A 189 -1.71 -18.89 7.12
CA GLY A 189 -1.36 -20.31 7.12
C GLY A 189 -0.42 -20.74 5.99
N MET A 190 0.47 -19.86 5.52
CA MET A 190 1.43 -20.16 4.45
C MET A 190 2.27 -21.43 4.67
N GLY A 191 2.63 -21.76 5.91
CA GLY A 191 3.30 -23.03 6.23
C GLY A 191 2.51 -24.28 5.80
N ASN A 192 1.17 -24.22 5.82
CA ASN A 192 0.29 -25.31 5.38
C ASN A 192 0.18 -25.40 3.85
N TYR A 193 0.40 -24.29 3.14
CA TYR A 193 0.51 -24.29 1.68
C TYR A 193 1.86 -24.86 1.24
N VAL A 194 2.94 -24.41 1.87
CA VAL A 194 4.31 -24.86 1.56
C VAL A 194 4.51 -26.35 1.89
N SER A 195 3.93 -26.85 2.97
CA SER A 195 3.98 -28.29 3.31
C SER A 195 3.04 -29.15 2.45
N GLY A 196 2.14 -28.54 1.68
CA GLY A 196 1.09 -29.24 0.94
C GLY A 196 -0.05 -29.79 1.81
N ALA A 197 -0.13 -29.42 3.10
CA ALA A 197 -1.22 -29.85 3.98
C ALA A 197 -2.60 -29.45 3.44
N LYS A 198 -2.68 -28.30 2.75
CA LYS A 198 -3.89 -27.76 2.08
C LYS A 198 -4.20 -28.40 0.72
N LEU A 199 -3.32 -29.23 0.16
CA LEU A 199 -3.60 -29.92 -1.11
C LEU A 199 -4.72 -30.95 -0.94
N LYS A 200 -5.59 -31.03 -1.95
CA LYS A 200 -6.68 -31.99 -2.02
C LYS A 200 -6.24 -33.29 -2.70
N GLU A 201 -7.16 -34.22 -2.85
CA GLU A 201 -6.99 -35.45 -3.63
C GLU A 201 -6.82 -35.13 -5.13
N TYR A 202 -6.15 -36.01 -5.88
CA TYR A 202 -5.83 -35.76 -7.30
C TYR A 202 -7.06 -35.52 -8.18
N LYS A 203 -8.23 -36.07 -7.84
CA LYS A 203 -9.49 -35.82 -8.55
C LYS A 203 -9.87 -34.34 -8.68
N HIS A 204 -9.37 -33.48 -7.80
CA HIS A 204 -9.63 -32.03 -7.87
C HIS A 204 -8.69 -31.28 -8.81
N TYR A 205 -7.62 -31.91 -9.27
CA TYR A 205 -6.59 -31.29 -10.12
C TYR A 205 -6.51 -31.93 -11.51
N ILE A 206 -7.04 -33.14 -11.67
CA ILE A 206 -7.06 -33.87 -12.93
C ILE A 206 -8.43 -33.64 -13.59
N LEU A 207 -8.42 -33.09 -14.80
CA LEU A 207 -9.61 -32.94 -15.63
C LEU A 207 -9.89 -34.26 -16.34
N THR A 208 -10.62 -35.16 -15.67
CA THR A 208 -10.92 -36.51 -16.17
C THR A 208 -11.60 -36.50 -17.55
N ASP A 209 -12.42 -35.49 -17.81
CA ASP A 209 -13.17 -35.35 -19.07
C ASP A 209 -12.28 -35.02 -20.28
N GLN A 210 -11.03 -34.62 -20.03
CA GLN A 210 -10.02 -34.31 -21.05
C GLN A 210 -9.03 -35.47 -21.26
N LEU A 211 -9.20 -36.59 -20.54
CA LEU A 211 -8.33 -37.76 -20.66
C LEU A 211 -8.90 -38.78 -21.65
N ASP A 212 -8.03 -39.36 -22.47
CA ASP A 212 -8.38 -40.49 -23.34
C ASP A 212 -8.88 -41.69 -22.53
N GLN A 213 -9.86 -42.42 -23.07
CA GLN A 213 -10.46 -43.59 -22.40
C GLN A 213 -9.42 -44.65 -21.99
N SER A 214 -8.35 -44.80 -22.76
CA SER A 214 -7.26 -45.72 -22.45
C SER A 214 -6.50 -45.36 -21.17
N SER A 215 -6.39 -44.06 -20.85
CA SER A 215 -5.74 -43.58 -19.63
C SER A 215 -6.61 -43.77 -18.39
N GLN A 216 -7.93 -43.72 -18.56
CA GLN A 216 -8.89 -43.96 -17.47
C GLN A 216 -8.98 -45.44 -17.08
N GLN A 217 -8.67 -46.35 -18.00
CA GLN A 217 -8.72 -47.80 -17.78
C GLN A 217 -7.44 -48.39 -17.19
N VAL A 218 -6.42 -47.58 -16.93
CA VAL A 218 -5.17 -48.04 -16.31
C VAL A 218 -5.44 -48.52 -14.89
N LYS A 219 -4.90 -49.69 -14.54
CA LYS A 219 -5.02 -50.26 -13.20
C LYS A 219 -4.49 -49.27 -12.15
N GLY A 220 -5.31 -48.95 -11.15
CA GLY A 220 -4.97 -48.01 -10.07
C GLY A 220 -5.32 -46.55 -10.36
N PHE A 221 -5.98 -46.23 -11.47
CA PHE A 221 -6.42 -44.87 -11.78
C PHE A 221 -7.42 -44.32 -10.74
N GLU A 222 -8.42 -45.11 -10.33
CA GLU A 222 -9.37 -44.72 -9.28
C GLU A 222 -8.67 -44.50 -7.93
N GLU A 223 -7.73 -45.36 -7.55
CA GLU A 223 -6.93 -45.22 -6.33
C GLU A 223 -6.05 -43.95 -6.35
N LEU A 224 -5.48 -43.61 -7.52
CA LEU A 224 -4.73 -42.37 -7.69
C LEU A 224 -5.62 -41.14 -7.46
N LEU A 225 -6.85 -41.15 -7.99
CA LEU A 225 -7.78 -40.03 -7.86
C LEU A 225 -8.17 -39.74 -6.40
N GLU A 226 -8.26 -40.77 -5.58
CA GLU A 226 -8.51 -40.69 -4.12
C GLU A 226 -7.26 -40.37 -3.30
N THR A 227 -6.07 -40.50 -3.89
CA THR A 227 -4.82 -40.21 -3.18
C THR A 227 -4.65 -38.70 -2.98
N LYS A 228 -4.35 -38.30 -1.73
CA LYS A 228 -3.99 -36.90 -1.41
C LYS A 228 -2.76 -36.47 -2.20
N LYS A 229 -2.88 -35.40 -2.98
CA LYS A 229 -1.76 -34.83 -3.73
C LYS A 229 -0.67 -34.38 -2.77
N ARG A 230 0.57 -34.79 -3.02
CA ARG A 230 1.73 -34.39 -2.22
C ARG A 230 2.38 -33.14 -2.79
N MET A 231 3.07 -32.40 -1.93
CA MET A 231 3.88 -31.27 -2.37
C MET A 231 5.10 -31.79 -3.13
N GLY A 232 5.22 -31.43 -4.40
CA GLY A 232 6.35 -31.75 -5.25
C GLY A 232 6.94 -30.51 -5.91
N PRO A 233 8.11 -30.60 -6.55
CA PRO A 233 8.82 -29.44 -7.11
C PRO A 233 7.95 -28.60 -8.07
N ALA A 234 7.20 -29.24 -8.96
CA ALA A 234 6.30 -28.53 -9.87
C ALA A 234 5.18 -27.75 -9.15
N THR A 235 4.68 -28.27 -8.02
CA THR A 235 3.65 -27.57 -7.22
C THR A 235 4.26 -26.41 -6.43
N HIS A 236 5.50 -26.56 -5.93
CA HIS A 236 6.24 -25.42 -5.35
C HIS A 236 6.46 -24.30 -6.37
N VAL A 237 6.83 -24.64 -7.61
CA VAL A 237 6.97 -23.64 -8.67
C VAL A 237 5.65 -22.93 -8.96
N GLY A 238 4.53 -23.65 -8.98
CA GLY A 238 3.20 -23.07 -9.14
C GLY A 238 2.82 -22.12 -7.99
N LEU A 239 3.06 -22.52 -6.74
CA LEU A 239 2.83 -21.69 -5.55
C LEU A 239 3.68 -20.41 -5.59
N ASN A 240 4.99 -20.55 -5.86
CA ASN A 240 5.89 -19.40 -5.97
C ASN A 240 5.48 -18.48 -7.12
N ARG A 241 4.97 -19.03 -8.23
CA ARG A 241 4.45 -18.22 -9.34
C ARG A 241 3.23 -17.39 -8.92
N ALA A 242 2.30 -17.97 -8.16
CA ALA A 242 1.16 -17.25 -7.61
C ALA A 242 1.59 -16.10 -6.69
N LEU A 243 2.51 -16.38 -5.76
CA LEU A 243 3.06 -15.37 -4.86
C LEU A 243 3.80 -14.26 -5.61
N LEU A 244 4.60 -14.60 -6.62
CA LEU A 244 5.31 -13.61 -7.44
C LEU A 244 4.37 -12.76 -8.31
N ASP A 245 3.32 -13.36 -8.88
CA ASP A 245 2.33 -12.61 -9.65
C ASP A 245 1.54 -11.67 -8.74
N PHE A 246 1.15 -12.13 -7.54
CA PHE A 246 0.49 -11.29 -6.56
C PHE A 246 1.40 -10.14 -6.10
N SER A 247 2.57 -10.44 -5.53
CA SER A 247 3.42 -9.44 -4.89
C SER A 247 4.07 -8.45 -5.87
N ASN A 248 4.51 -8.93 -7.04
CA ASN A 248 5.31 -8.10 -7.96
C ASN A 248 4.49 -7.50 -9.10
N ARG A 249 3.27 -8.00 -9.36
CA ARG A 249 2.43 -7.52 -10.47
C ARG A 249 1.12 -6.93 -9.95
N LEU A 250 0.30 -7.74 -9.29
CA LEU A 250 -1.05 -7.33 -8.90
C LEU A 250 -1.03 -6.26 -7.79
N VAL A 251 -0.21 -6.43 -6.75
CA VAL A 251 -0.13 -5.44 -5.65
C VAL A 251 0.35 -4.06 -6.13
N PRO A 252 1.46 -3.92 -6.89
CA PRO A 252 1.87 -2.63 -7.45
C PRO A 252 0.83 -2.03 -8.39
N TYR A 253 0.23 -2.83 -9.26
CA TYR A 253 -0.81 -2.35 -10.18
C TYR A 253 -2.04 -1.83 -9.42
N ILE A 254 -2.58 -2.63 -8.49
CA ILE A 254 -3.74 -2.24 -7.69
C ILE A 254 -3.41 -0.97 -6.89
N THR A 255 -2.28 -0.94 -6.19
CA THR A 255 -1.94 0.16 -5.28
C THR A 255 -1.60 1.45 -6.02
N GLU A 256 -0.77 1.39 -7.07
CA GLU A 256 -0.15 2.58 -7.66
C GLU A 256 -0.71 2.99 -9.02
N LYS A 257 -1.43 2.09 -9.73
CA LYS A 257 -2.05 2.37 -11.03
C LYS A 257 -3.57 2.46 -10.92
N ARG A 258 -4.21 1.53 -10.21
CA ARG A 258 -5.66 1.53 -9.99
C ARG A 258 -6.09 2.49 -8.88
N PHE A 259 -5.32 2.61 -7.81
CA PHE A 259 -5.59 3.55 -6.71
C PHE A 259 -4.50 4.63 -6.60
N CYS A 260 -4.73 5.63 -5.76
CA CYS A 260 -3.79 6.72 -5.49
C CYS A 260 -2.88 6.37 -4.30
N GLY A 261 -2.40 5.12 -4.24
CA GLY A 261 -1.55 4.63 -3.16
C GLY A 261 -0.08 4.52 -3.55
N LYS A 262 0.72 4.11 -2.56
CA LYS A 262 2.13 3.76 -2.74
C LYS A 262 2.43 2.45 -2.02
N VAL A 263 3.11 1.52 -2.71
CA VAL A 263 3.60 0.30 -2.07
C VAL A 263 4.83 0.64 -1.24
N VAL A 264 4.83 0.26 0.03
CA VAL A 264 6.02 0.34 0.89
C VAL A 264 6.79 -0.98 0.84
N TYR A 265 6.06 -2.10 0.90
CA TYR A 265 6.60 -3.44 0.83
C TYR A 265 5.59 -4.39 0.19
N SER A 266 6.07 -5.34 -0.61
CA SER A 266 5.26 -6.40 -1.19
C SER A 266 6.15 -7.60 -1.50
N GLY A 267 6.07 -8.63 -0.67
CA GLY A 267 6.98 -9.77 -0.73
C GLY A 267 6.23 -11.08 -0.49
N GLY A 268 5.93 -11.80 -1.57
CA GLY A 268 5.19 -13.04 -1.49
C GLY A 268 3.75 -12.80 -1.04
N ASP A 269 3.44 -13.13 0.21
CA ASP A 269 2.13 -12.97 0.83
C ASP A 269 2.01 -11.71 1.71
N ASP A 270 3.13 -11.14 2.14
CA ASP A 270 3.18 -9.93 2.95
C ASP A 270 3.06 -8.66 2.10
N VAL A 271 2.14 -7.76 2.46
CA VAL A 271 1.90 -6.48 1.78
C VAL A 271 1.84 -5.34 2.78
N MET A 272 2.58 -4.27 2.50
CA MET A 272 2.47 -3.00 3.20
C MET A 272 2.28 -1.85 2.21
N ALA A 273 1.15 -1.17 2.31
CA ALA A 273 0.78 -0.09 1.39
C ALA A 273 0.24 1.11 2.16
N VAL A 274 0.46 2.31 1.61
CA VAL A 274 -0.13 3.56 2.09
C VAL A 274 -1.05 4.15 1.04
N LEU A 275 -2.16 4.73 1.46
CA LEU A 275 -3.19 5.22 0.57
C LEU A 275 -4.00 6.37 1.20
N PRO A 276 -4.63 7.22 0.37
CA PRO A 276 -5.66 8.14 0.83
C PRO A 276 -6.86 7.38 1.39
N LEU A 277 -7.57 7.99 2.34
CA LEU A 277 -8.67 7.35 3.07
C LEU A 277 -9.83 6.95 2.14
N GLU A 278 -10.08 7.73 1.11
CA GLU A 278 -11.16 7.54 0.14
C GLU A 278 -11.01 6.23 -0.65
N ASP A 279 -9.78 5.80 -0.91
CA ASP A 279 -9.49 4.60 -1.70
C ASP A 279 -9.59 3.31 -0.89
N LEU A 280 -9.57 3.39 0.45
CA LEU A 280 -9.45 2.24 1.34
C LEU A 280 -10.49 1.13 1.10
N PRO A 281 -11.81 1.41 1.00
CA PRO A 281 -12.80 0.34 0.89
C PRO A 281 -12.65 -0.50 -0.39
N GLU A 282 -12.43 0.17 -1.52
CA GLU A 282 -12.28 -0.47 -2.83
C GLU A 282 -10.90 -1.12 -3.01
N PHE A 283 -9.86 -0.52 -2.41
CA PHE A 283 -8.54 -1.12 -2.33
C PHE A 283 -8.58 -2.48 -1.63
N LEU A 284 -9.22 -2.57 -0.46
CA LEU A 284 -9.34 -3.82 0.28
C LEU A 284 -10.14 -4.87 -0.52
N ARG A 285 -11.22 -4.50 -1.20
CA ARG A 285 -11.96 -5.46 -2.04
C ARG A 285 -11.13 -5.95 -3.22
N SER A 286 -10.41 -5.06 -3.87
CA SER A 286 -9.55 -5.38 -5.02
C SER A 286 -8.40 -6.30 -4.61
N LEU A 287 -7.73 -5.99 -3.49
CA LEU A 287 -6.64 -6.81 -2.96
C LEU A 287 -7.12 -8.22 -2.61
N ARG A 288 -8.36 -8.34 -2.10
CA ARG A 288 -9.01 -9.65 -1.82
C ARG A 288 -9.19 -10.46 -3.05
N ALA A 289 -9.85 -9.85 -4.03
CA ALA A 289 -10.21 -10.52 -5.24
C ALA A 289 -8.95 -10.99 -5.98
N ALA A 290 -7.89 -10.17 -5.97
CA ALA A 290 -6.58 -10.53 -6.50
C ALA A 290 -5.92 -11.71 -5.77
N TRP A 291 -6.01 -11.76 -4.44
CA TRP A 291 -5.41 -12.83 -3.63
C TRP A 291 -6.09 -14.18 -3.86
N CYS A 292 -7.42 -14.23 -3.73
CA CYS A 292 -8.19 -15.48 -3.79
C CYS A 292 -8.72 -15.82 -5.20
N GLY A 293 -8.51 -14.95 -6.18
CA GLY A 293 -9.03 -15.13 -7.55
C GLY A 293 -10.55 -15.02 -7.65
N ALA A 294 -11.16 -14.14 -6.85
CA ALA A 294 -12.60 -13.85 -6.91
C ALA A 294 -12.93 -12.78 -7.97
N GLU A 295 -14.21 -12.44 -8.11
CA GLU A 295 -14.66 -11.37 -9.02
C GLU A 295 -14.02 -10.02 -8.68
N ASP A 296 -13.49 -9.34 -9.71
CA ASP A 296 -12.86 -8.03 -9.57
C ASP A 296 -13.93 -6.94 -9.40
N PRO A 297 -13.96 -6.19 -8.27
CA PRO A 297 -14.93 -5.12 -8.07
C PRO A 297 -14.85 -4.01 -9.13
N GLN A 298 -13.68 -3.81 -9.75
CA GLN A 298 -13.47 -2.80 -10.79
C GLN A 298 -13.61 -3.35 -12.22
N GLN A 299 -13.89 -4.65 -12.37
CA GLN A 299 -14.12 -5.32 -13.66
C GLN A 299 -12.98 -5.12 -14.68
N GLU A 300 -11.74 -4.92 -14.23
CA GLU A 300 -10.57 -4.90 -15.13
C GLU A 300 -10.04 -6.32 -15.36
N PHE A 301 -10.33 -7.23 -14.43
CA PHE A 301 -10.01 -8.65 -14.53
C PHE A 301 -11.26 -9.51 -14.51
N HIS A 302 -11.23 -10.66 -15.18
CA HIS A 302 -12.21 -11.73 -15.01
C HIS A 302 -11.56 -12.98 -14.39
N PRO A 303 -12.17 -13.59 -13.36
CA PRO A 303 -11.64 -14.81 -12.76
C PRO A 303 -11.99 -16.03 -13.62
N LYS A 304 -11.02 -16.92 -13.84
CA LYS A 304 -11.27 -18.21 -14.50
C LYS A 304 -10.26 -19.26 -14.03
N GLY A 305 -10.76 -20.35 -13.43
CA GLY A 305 -9.92 -21.49 -13.04
C GLY A 305 -8.81 -21.17 -12.02
N GLY A 306 -9.03 -20.21 -11.12
CA GLY A 306 -8.02 -19.77 -10.14
C GLY A 306 -6.98 -18.78 -10.71
N TYR A 307 -7.23 -18.25 -11.90
CA TYR A 307 -6.43 -17.19 -12.51
C TYR A 307 -7.24 -15.90 -12.63
N TRP A 308 -6.52 -14.79 -12.66
CA TRP A 308 -7.04 -13.47 -12.99
C TRP A 308 -6.57 -13.06 -14.38
N TYR A 309 -7.51 -12.89 -15.30
CA TYR A 309 -7.24 -12.52 -16.68
C TYR A 309 -7.56 -11.04 -16.88
N PRO A 310 -6.62 -10.23 -17.40
CA PRO A 310 -6.92 -8.86 -17.75
C PRO A 310 -7.91 -8.83 -18.92
N ASN A 311 -8.95 -8.00 -18.83
CA ASN A 311 -9.96 -7.84 -19.88
C ASN A 311 -9.43 -7.09 -21.11
N GLN A 312 -8.38 -6.31 -20.91
CA GLN A 312 -7.68 -5.53 -21.92
C GLN A 312 -6.21 -5.39 -21.52
N GLN A 313 -5.36 -4.92 -22.43
CA GLN A 313 -3.96 -4.63 -22.09
C GLN A 313 -3.89 -3.50 -21.05
N LEU A 314 -3.32 -3.79 -19.88
CA LEU A 314 -3.16 -2.85 -18.78
C LEU A 314 -1.70 -2.40 -18.67
N GLU A 315 -1.47 -1.10 -18.54
CA GLU A 315 -0.12 -0.54 -18.44
C GLU A 315 0.61 -1.07 -17.20
N GLY A 316 1.85 -1.53 -17.38
CA GLY A 316 2.68 -2.08 -16.30
C GLY A 316 2.38 -3.54 -15.95
N LEU A 317 1.38 -4.16 -16.59
CA LEU A 317 1.08 -5.58 -16.45
C LEU A 317 1.36 -6.37 -17.74
N PRO A 318 2.00 -7.55 -17.63
CA PRO A 318 2.08 -8.48 -18.76
C PRO A 318 0.69 -8.93 -19.22
N ASP A 319 0.47 -8.94 -20.53
CA ASP A 319 -0.78 -9.43 -21.14
C ASP A 319 -0.86 -10.97 -21.09
N ARG A 320 -1.20 -11.51 -19.92
CA ARG A 320 -1.40 -12.94 -19.68
C ARG A 320 -2.26 -13.16 -18.43
N ALA A 321 -2.66 -14.42 -18.22
CA ALA A 321 -3.24 -14.85 -16.96
C ALA A 321 -2.25 -14.65 -15.79
N HIS A 322 -2.74 -14.05 -14.71
CA HIS A 322 -2.03 -13.95 -13.43
C HIS A 322 -2.49 -15.05 -12.49
N PHE A 323 -1.52 -15.73 -11.87
CA PHE A 323 -1.81 -16.78 -10.90
C PHE A 323 -2.33 -16.15 -9.60
N THR A 324 -3.33 -16.78 -9.00
CA THR A 324 -3.84 -16.40 -7.67
C THR A 324 -3.60 -17.54 -6.68
N MET A 325 -3.77 -17.28 -5.39
CA MET A 325 -3.65 -18.32 -4.36
C MET A 325 -4.86 -19.26 -4.32
N GLY A 326 -5.93 -18.90 -5.01
CA GLY A 326 -7.16 -19.67 -5.13
C GLY A 326 -8.19 -19.37 -4.04
N GLU A 327 -9.41 -19.86 -4.27
CA GLU A 327 -10.63 -19.46 -3.54
C GLU A 327 -10.54 -19.63 -2.02
N GLY A 328 -9.82 -20.65 -1.55
CA GLY A 328 -9.67 -20.94 -0.12
C GLY A 328 -8.58 -20.13 0.58
N ALA A 329 -7.88 -19.23 -0.12
CA ALA A 329 -6.82 -18.42 0.45
C ALA A 329 -7.38 -17.22 1.21
N THR A 330 -7.02 -17.11 2.48
CA THR A 330 -7.38 -15.97 3.34
C THR A 330 -6.14 -15.14 3.66
N MET A 331 -6.37 -13.92 4.13
CA MET A 331 -5.35 -12.96 4.48
C MET A 331 -5.84 -12.15 5.68
N SER A 332 -4.97 -11.95 6.66
CA SER A 332 -5.22 -11.12 7.83
C SER A 332 -4.67 -9.71 7.60
N MET A 333 -5.37 -8.69 8.09
CA MET A 333 -5.00 -7.28 7.83
C MET A 333 -5.04 -6.40 9.08
N GLY A 334 -3.96 -5.66 9.30
CA GLY A 334 -3.89 -4.50 10.19
C GLY A 334 -4.10 -3.22 9.39
N ILE A 335 -5.04 -2.38 9.83
CA ILE A 335 -5.34 -1.10 9.18
C ILE A 335 -5.25 0.02 10.21
N VAL A 336 -4.47 1.05 9.92
CA VAL A 336 -4.40 2.25 10.76
C VAL A 336 -4.73 3.48 9.92
N ILE A 337 -5.71 4.25 10.41
CA ILE A 337 -6.06 5.55 9.85
C ILE A 337 -5.40 6.61 10.73
N ALA A 338 -4.55 7.44 10.13
CA ALA A 338 -3.74 8.41 10.85
C ALA A 338 -3.89 9.81 10.25
N HIS A 339 -3.88 10.81 11.12
CA HIS A 339 -3.78 12.20 10.72
C HIS A 339 -2.34 12.49 10.26
N LYS A 340 -2.15 13.32 9.22
CA LYS A 340 -0.83 13.66 8.64
C LYS A 340 0.16 14.30 9.61
N SER A 341 -0.30 14.79 10.76
CA SER A 341 0.54 15.37 11.83
C SER A 341 1.01 14.37 12.88
N LEU A 342 0.52 13.12 12.84
CA LEU A 342 0.95 12.09 13.80
C LEU A 342 2.35 11.57 13.44
N PRO A 343 3.24 11.37 14.43
CA PRO A 343 4.54 10.76 14.19
C PRO A 343 4.42 9.32 13.67
N LEU A 344 5.22 8.97 12.66
CA LEU A 344 5.24 7.63 12.06
C LEU A 344 5.48 6.50 13.09
N PRO A 345 6.40 6.62 14.08
CA PRO A 345 6.61 5.55 15.06
C PRO A 345 5.33 5.15 15.80
N THR A 346 4.51 6.14 16.19
CA THR A 346 3.22 5.89 16.84
C THR A 346 2.23 5.19 15.92
N VAL A 347 2.25 5.49 14.62
CA VAL A 347 1.40 4.83 13.63
C VAL A 347 1.84 3.38 13.43
N LEU A 348 3.15 3.13 13.34
CA LEU A 348 3.70 1.78 13.20
C LEU A 348 3.45 0.91 14.43
N ASP A 349 3.63 1.43 15.65
CA ASP A 349 3.32 0.67 16.87
C ASP A 349 1.85 0.20 16.89
N ASN A 350 0.92 1.11 16.57
CA ASN A 350 -0.50 0.77 16.48
C ASN A 350 -0.80 -0.24 15.36
N LEU A 351 -0.09 -0.16 14.24
CA LEU A 351 -0.25 -1.08 13.10
C LEU A 351 0.15 -2.51 13.48
N TRP A 352 1.28 -2.64 14.16
CA TRP A 352 1.81 -3.93 14.59
C TRP A 352 0.92 -4.56 15.68
N THR A 353 0.39 -3.74 16.59
CA THR A 353 -0.62 -4.19 17.56
C THR A 353 -1.93 -4.61 16.89
N ALA A 354 -2.42 -3.87 15.89
CA ALA A 354 -3.64 -4.21 15.18
C ALA A 354 -3.53 -5.57 14.45
N GLU A 355 -2.38 -5.83 13.82
CA GLU A 355 -2.09 -7.07 13.10
C GLU A 355 -1.86 -8.26 14.05
N LYS A 356 -0.82 -8.19 14.91
CA LYS A 356 -0.40 -9.33 15.77
C LYS A 356 -1.40 -9.66 16.86
N ASP A 357 -1.90 -8.65 17.56
CA ASP A 357 -2.65 -8.87 18.79
C ASP A 357 -4.13 -9.10 18.58
N ARG A 358 -4.67 -8.67 17.44
CA ARG A 358 -6.12 -8.63 17.24
C ARG A 358 -6.53 -9.36 15.97
N ALA A 359 -5.89 -9.14 14.83
CA ALA A 359 -6.24 -9.84 13.59
C ALA A 359 -5.88 -11.34 13.65
N LYS A 360 -4.61 -11.68 13.91
CA LYS A 360 -4.19 -13.09 13.95
C LYS A 360 -4.88 -13.90 15.06
N LYS A 361 -5.15 -13.31 16.22
CA LYS A 361 -5.82 -14.00 17.34
C LYS A 361 -7.30 -14.30 17.06
N LEU A 362 -8.00 -13.41 16.36
CA LEU A 362 -9.40 -13.63 15.96
C LEU A 362 -9.52 -14.77 14.91
N HIS A 363 -8.59 -14.85 13.96
CA HIS A 363 -8.55 -15.96 12.99
C HIS A 363 -8.24 -17.30 13.66
N GLY A 364 -7.29 -17.32 14.60
CA GLY A 364 -6.97 -18.49 15.43
C GLY A 364 -8.17 -19.01 16.23
N ALA A 365 -9.01 -18.12 16.76
CA ALA A 365 -10.21 -18.48 17.51
C ALA A 365 -11.31 -19.11 16.62
N THR A 366 -11.50 -18.62 15.39
CA THR A 366 -12.42 -19.23 14.42
C THR A 366 -11.95 -20.61 13.96
N SER A 367 -10.64 -20.81 13.75
CA SER A 367 -10.09 -22.15 13.46
C SER A 367 -10.17 -23.14 14.63
N GLY A 368 -10.32 -22.65 15.87
CA GLY A 368 -10.49 -23.47 17.06
C GLY A 368 -11.93 -23.94 17.32
N MET A 369 -12.93 -23.31 16.67
CA MET A 369 -14.35 -23.67 16.85
C MET A 369 -14.85 -24.75 15.89
N GLU A 370 -14.12 -25.10 14.83
CA GLU A 370 -14.46 -26.24 13.96
C GLU A 370 -14.01 -27.61 14.52
N GLY A 371 -13.44 -27.65 15.73
CA GLY A 371 -12.81 -28.84 16.32
C GLY A 371 -13.43 -29.45 17.57
N THR A 372 -14.51 -28.89 18.15
CA THR A 372 -15.11 -29.44 19.39
C THR A 372 -16.55 -29.86 19.19
N GLY A 373 -16.72 -31.03 18.58
CA GLY A 373 -17.97 -31.79 18.66
C GLY A 373 -18.34 -32.10 20.11
N ASN A 374 -19.61 -31.81 20.44
CA ASN A 374 -20.41 -32.26 21.57
C ASN A 374 -19.68 -33.03 22.69
N ARG A 375 -19.44 -32.34 23.80
CA ARG A 375 -19.54 -32.95 25.13
C ARG A 375 -20.62 -32.20 25.92
N GLU A 376 -21.82 -32.75 25.87
CA GLU A 376 -22.84 -32.52 26.89
C GLU A 376 -22.23 -32.86 28.26
N GLN A 377 -22.07 -31.87 29.12
CA GLN A 377 -21.91 -32.11 30.55
C GLN A 377 -23.24 -31.80 31.22
N GLY A 378 -23.90 -32.88 31.62
CA GLY A 378 -25.10 -32.85 32.45
C GLY A 378 -24.84 -32.13 33.76
N THR A 379 -25.73 -31.19 34.07
CA THR A 379 -25.85 -30.54 35.36
C THR A 379 -26.22 -31.56 36.43
N GLY A 380 -25.25 -31.94 37.25
CA GLY A 380 -25.47 -32.67 38.50
C GLY A 380 -25.55 -31.69 39.67
N ASN A 381 -26.76 -31.45 40.18
CA ASN A 381 -27.02 -30.84 41.47
C ASN A 381 -26.28 -31.60 42.60
N ARG A 382 -25.67 -30.87 43.54
CA ARG A 382 -25.92 -31.01 45.00
C ARG A 382 -25.08 -30.06 45.86
N GLN A 383 -25.84 -29.31 46.66
CA GLN A 383 -25.56 -28.62 47.94
C GLN A 383 -24.63 -27.41 47.95
#